data_AF-A0A0H5S8Q3-F1
#
_entry.id   AF-A0A0H5S8Q3-F1
#
_cell.length_a   1.000
_cell.length_b   1.000
_cell.length_c   1.000
_cell.angle_alpha   90.00
_cell.angle_beta   90.00
_cell.angle_gamma   90.00
#
_symmetry.space_group_name_H-M   'P 1'
#
loop_
_entity.id
_entity.type
_entity.pdbx_description
1 polymer ?
#
loop_
_entity_poly.entity_id
_entity_poly.type
_entity_poly.pdbx_seq_one_letter_code
_entity_poly.pdbx_strand_id
1 'polypeptide(L)'
;MVDIDKQFVTKWPFGIVMTAQWLGCLILLINLYCLPYYYNGISFVFFCAWTIFLVGLLTWIVHLLGFQRRMLNIGQMTAFIPFALLLFVYSLLFFFFFCISTLICLISMFSSIGFPISLFLSYFFATLFCLFCAAVCGYLAILLYRATPNGLLLNLRTVIIEGDKTSTISTTTTTMSPGVYPQGTNLV
;
A
#
# COMPACT_ATOMS: atom_id res chain seq x y z
N MET A 1 -12.09 11.72 20.29
CA MET A 1 -10.62 11.77 20.13
C MET A 1 -10.23 10.72 19.09
N VAL A 2 -9.45 11.07 18.05
CA VAL A 2 -8.89 10.06 17.13
C VAL A 2 -7.55 9.65 17.72
N ASP A 3 -7.44 8.42 18.21
CA ASP A 3 -6.18 7.88 18.69
C ASP A 3 -5.26 7.60 17.50
N ILE A 4 -4.21 8.41 17.35
CA ILE A 4 -3.22 8.26 16.28
C ILE A 4 -2.30 7.09 16.65
N ASP A 5 -2.30 6.01 15.86
CA ASP A 5 -1.37 4.89 16.05
C ASP A 5 0.01 5.24 15.49
N LYS A 6 0.77 6.07 16.23
CA LYS A 6 2.14 6.44 15.86
C LYS A 6 3.08 5.23 15.76
N GLN A 7 2.76 4.12 16.43
CA GLN A 7 3.57 2.91 16.39
C GLN A 7 3.39 2.14 15.08
N PHE A 8 2.35 2.42 14.29
CA PHE A 8 2.15 1.76 13.00
C PHE A 8 3.39 1.86 12.11
N VAL A 9 4.05 3.02 12.06
CA VAL A 9 5.23 3.27 11.20
C VAL A 9 6.40 2.33 11.53
N THR A 10 6.54 1.92 12.80
CA THR A 10 7.64 1.07 13.25
C THR A 10 7.28 -0.41 13.32
N LYS A 11 6.01 -0.77 13.09
CA LYS A 11 5.56 -2.16 13.10
C LYS A 11 5.94 -2.86 11.79
N TRP A 12 6.76 -3.91 11.91
CA TRP A 12 7.08 -4.82 10.82
C TRP A 12 6.04 -5.94 10.74
N PRO A 13 5.54 -6.35 9.56
CA PRO A 13 6.04 -5.95 8.24
C PRO A 13 5.30 -4.79 7.58
N PHE A 14 3.98 -4.68 7.74
CA PHE A 14 3.16 -3.80 6.91
C PHE A 14 3.48 -2.33 7.10
N GLY A 15 3.66 -1.89 8.34
CA GLY A 15 3.93 -0.49 8.66
C GLY A 15 5.19 0.05 8.01
N ILE A 16 6.28 -0.70 8.13
CA ILE A 16 7.58 -0.36 7.52
C ILE A 16 7.50 -0.45 5.99
N VAL A 17 6.91 -1.52 5.44
CA VAL A 17 6.82 -1.72 3.98
C VAL A 17 5.98 -0.63 3.32
N MET A 18 4.83 -0.25 3.91
CA MET A 18 4.01 0.86 3.42
C MET A 18 4.73 2.20 3.51
N THR A 19 5.50 2.42 4.58
CA THR A 19 6.32 3.63 4.73
C THR A 19 7.42 3.69 3.67
N ALA A 20 8.11 2.57 3.44
CA ALA A 20 9.12 2.43 2.41
C ALA A 20 8.54 2.64 1.00
N GLN A 21 7.30 2.22 0.75
CA GLN A 21 6.64 2.36 -0.54
C GLN A 21 6.49 3.83 -0.95
N TRP A 22 5.79 4.64 -0.14
CA TRP A 22 5.56 6.04 -0.51
C TRP A 22 6.85 6.85 -0.42
N LEU A 23 7.74 6.57 0.55
CA LEU A 23 9.01 7.27 0.69
C LEU A 23 9.96 6.97 -0.48
N GLY A 24 10.05 5.71 -0.92
CA GLY A 24 10.83 5.33 -2.09
C GLY A 24 10.33 6.03 -3.36
N CYS A 25 9.01 6.18 -3.50
CA CYS A 25 8.42 6.90 -4.63
C CYS A 25 8.66 8.42 -4.55
N LEU A 26 8.68 9.00 -3.35
CA LEU A 26 9.06 10.39 -3.16
C LEU A 26 10.52 10.62 -3.57
N ILE A 27 11.44 9.76 -3.17
CA ILE A 27 12.85 9.86 -3.55
C ILE A 27 13.02 9.69 -5.07
N LEU A 28 12.29 8.74 -5.67
CA LEU A 28 12.25 8.57 -7.12
C LEU A 28 11.76 9.85 -7.81
N LEU A 29 10.68 10.47 -7.34
CA LEU A 29 10.16 11.72 -7.89
C LEU A 29 11.16 12.86 -7.78
N ILE A 30 11.81 13.03 -6.63
CA ILE A 30 12.87 14.04 -6.45
C ILE A 30 13.98 13.81 -7.47
N ASN A 31 14.45 12.57 -7.60
CA ASN A 31 15.46 12.21 -8.59
C ASN A 31 14.99 12.59 -10.00
N LEU A 32 13.78 12.18 -10.39
CA LEU A 32 13.20 12.46 -11.71
C LEU A 32 13.07 13.96 -11.99
N TYR A 33 12.66 14.78 -11.02
CA TYR A 33 12.56 16.23 -11.18
C TYR A 33 13.92 16.94 -11.27
N CYS A 34 14.98 16.33 -10.72
CA CYS A 34 16.35 16.84 -10.83
C CYS A 34 17.01 16.51 -12.19
N LEU A 35 16.35 15.80 -13.10
CA LEU A 35 16.93 15.53 -14.42
C LEU A 35 16.97 16.79 -15.29
N PRO A 36 18.10 17.06 -15.97
CA PRO A 36 18.19 18.16 -16.92
C PRO A 36 17.51 17.83 -18.26
N TYR A 37 17.28 16.55 -18.56
CA TYR A 37 16.69 16.10 -19.82
C TYR A 37 15.86 14.82 -19.65
N TYR A 38 14.68 14.80 -20.27
CA TYR A 38 13.77 13.65 -20.26
C TYR A 38 13.84 12.88 -21.58
N TYR A 39 14.17 11.59 -21.50
CA TYR A 39 13.99 10.68 -22.64
C TYR A 39 12.52 10.29 -22.80
N ASN A 40 12.19 9.75 -23.97
CA ASN A 40 10.87 9.22 -24.25
C ASN A 40 10.51 8.09 -23.27
N GLY A 41 9.25 8.05 -22.84
CA GLY A 41 8.73 7.08 -21.88
C GLY A 41 8.87 7.51 -20.41
N ILE A 42 9.70 8.51 -20.07
CA ILE A 42 9.86 8.94 -18.67
C ILE A 42 8.55 9.50 -18.06
N SER A 43 7.65 10.05 -18.88
CA SER A 43 6.30 10.43 -18.43
C SER A 43 5.50 9.28 -17.83
N PHE A 44 5.72 8.03 -18.31
CA PHE A 44 5.10 6.85 -17.70
C PHE A 44 5.67 6.56 -16.31
N VAL A 45 6.97 6.75 -16.13
CA VAL A 45 7.64 6.60 -14.82
C VAL A 45 7.10 7.64 -13.83
N PHE A 46 6.97 8.90 -14.26
CA PHE A 46 6.33 9.95 -13.46
C PHE A 46 4.89 9.59 -13.07
N PHE A 47 4.09 9.12 -14.04
CA PHE A 47 2.72 8.69 -13.77
C PHE A 47 2.69 7.60 -12.69
N CYS A 48 3.52 6.57 -12.84
CA CYS A 48 3.58 5.47 -11.89
C CYS A 48 3.99 5.94 -10.49
N ALA A 49 5.07 6.74 -10.42
CA ALA A 49 5.61 7.26 -9.17
C ALA A 49 4.62 8.20 -8.46
N TRP A 50 3.95 9.10 -9.19
CA TRP A 50 2.96 10.00 -8.59
C TRP A 50 1.74 9.24 -8.08
N THR A 51 1.17 8.34 -8.90
CA THR A 51 -0.04 7.62 -8.50
C THR A 51 0.21 6.79 -7.26
N ILE A 52 1.30 6.03 -7.20
CA ILE A 52 1.56 5.20 -6.02
C ILE A 52 2.01 6.03 -4.82
N PHE A 53 2.68 7.17 -5.02
CA PHE A 53 2.99 8.08 -3.92
C PHE A 53 1.71 8.59 -3.27
N LEU A 54 0.75 9.10 -4.06
CA LEU A 54 -0.49 9.63 -3.54
C LEU A 54 -1.35 8.55 -2.88
N VAL A 55 -1.50 7.40 -3.54
CA VAL A 55 -2.26 6.25 -2.99
C VAL A 55 -1.58 5.70 -1.74
N GLY A 56 -0.26 5.54 -1.76
CA GLY A 56 0.54 5.06 -0.63
C GLY A 56 0.48 6.01 0.56
N LEU A 57 0.59 7.31 0.33
CA LEU A 57 0.49 8.33 1.39
C LEU A 57 -0.93 8.38 1.96
N LEU A 58 -1.97 8.38 1.12
CA LEU A 58 -3.36 8.39 1.56
C LEU A 58 -3.69 7.13 2.40
N THR A 59 -3.32 5.95 1.90
CA THR A 59 -3.53 4.70 2.62
C THR A 59 -2.75 4.67 3.93
N TRP A 60 -1.51 5.15 3.94
CA TRP A 60 -0.71 5.26 5.16
C TRP A 60 -1.35 6.18 6.21
N ILE A 61 -1.87 7.35 5.81
CA ILE A 61 -2.62 8.25 6.71
C ILE A 61 -3.86 7.55 7.27
N VAL A 62 -4.64 6.87 6.43
CA VAL A 62 -5.83 6.12 6.85
C VAL A 62 -5.48 5.07 7.91
N HIS A 63 -4.34 4.39 7.78
CA HIS A 63 -3.89 3.39 8.75
C HIS A 63 -3.46 4.04 10.08
N LEU A 64 -2.77 5.18 10.04
CA LEU A 64 -2.39 5.95 11.24
C LEU A 64 -3.61 6.45 12.03
N LEU A 65 -4.66 6.87 11.33
CA LEU A 65 -5.91 7.34 11.95
C LEU A 65 -6.82 6.18 12.40
N GLY A 66 -6.43 4.93 12.12
CA GLY A 66 -7.21 3.76 12.47
C GLY A 66 -8.55 3.67 11.73
N PHE A 67 -8.75 4.42 10.64
CA PHE A 67 -10.03 4.42 9.91
C PHE A 67 -10.37 3.06 9.31
N GLN A 68 -9.36 2.27 8.98
CA GLN A 68 -9.50 0.87 8.58
C GLN A 68 -10.23 -0.03 9.60
N ARG A 69 -10.27 0.33 10.89
CA ARG A 69 -10.96 -0.43 11.94
C ARG A 69 -12.42 -0.02 12.10
N ARG A 70 -12.83 1.13 11.53
CA ARG A 70 -14.16 1.69 11.75
C ARG A 70 -15.15 1.12 10.74
N MET A 71 -16.20 0.46 11.24
CA MET A 71 -17.38 0.17 10.43
C MET A 71 -18.17 1.47 10.27
N LEU A 72 -18.41 1.88 9.02
CA LEU A 72 -19.28 3.02 8.74
C LEU A 72 -20.72 2.49 8.66
N ASN A 73 -21.55 2.83 9.64
CA ASN A 73 -22.99 2.58 9.57
C ASN A 73 -23.65 3.64 8.70
N ILE A 74 -24.01 3.29 7.47
CA ILE A 74 -24.83 4.12 6.58
C ILE A 74 -26.26 3.59 6.69
N GLY A 75 -27.05 4.19 7.59
CA GLY A 75 -28.39 3.72 7.90
C GLY A 75 -28.37 2.31 8.50
N GLN A 76 -28.99 1.34 7.82
CA GLN A 76 -28.99 -0.08 8.22
C GLN A 76 -27.83 -0.89 7.64
N MET A 77 -27.00 -0.31 6.76
CA MET A 77 -25.89 -1.02 6.12
C MET A 77 -24.55 -0.64 6.77
N THR A 78 -23.81 -1.66 7.20
CA THR A 78 -22.40 -1.54 7.60
C THR A 78 -21.53 -1.57 6.34
N ALA A 79 -20.95 -0.44 5.96
CA ALA A 79 -19.95 -0.38 4.89
C ALA A 79 -18.56 -0.58 5.51
N PHE A 80 -17.88 -1.66 5.12
CA PHE A 80 -16.47 -1.88 5.40
C PHE A 80 -15.66 -1.60 4.13
N ILE A 81 -14.77 -0.61 4.19
CA ILE A 81 -13.89 -0.29 3.06
C ILE A 81 -12.77 -1.35 3.03
N PRO A 82 -12.67 -2.16 1.97
CA PRO A 82 -11.73 -3.28 1.92
C PRO A 82 -10.31 -2.78 1.59
N PHE A 83 -9.68 -2.07 2.53
CA PHE A 83 -8.35 -1.47 2.34
C PHE A 83 -7.28 -2.51 1.99
N ALA A 84 -7.31 -3.70 2.60
CA ALA A 84 -6.35 -4.76 2.28
C ALA A 84 -6.49 -5.28 0.85
N LEU A 85 -7.72 -5.46 0.36
CA LEU A 85 -7.96 -5.85 -1.04
C LEU A 85 -7.49 -4.76 -2.00
N LEU A 86 -7.83 -3.50 -1.72
CA LEU A 86 -7.39 -2.36 -2.53
C LEU A 86 -5.86 -2.31 -2.57
N LEU A 87 -5.20 -2.39 -1.42
CA LEU A 87 -3.74 -2.35 -1.32
C LEU A 87 -3.11 -3.52 -2.07
N PHE A 88 -3.70 -4.72 -2.03
CA PHE A 88 -3.24 -5.87 -2.79
C PHE A 88 -3.32 -5.62 -4.31
N VAL A 89 -4.46 -5.16 -4.81
CA VAL A 89 -4.67 -4.90 -6.25
C VAL A 89 -3.72 -3.81 -6.74
N TYR A 90 -3.58 -2.70 -6.00
CA TYR A 90 -2.64 -1.64 -6.35
C TYR A 90 -1.19 -2.14 -6.30
N SER A 91 -0.80 -2.90 -5.28
CA SER A 91 0.56 -3.43 -5.17
C SER A 91 0.91 -4.37 -6.32
N LEU A 92 -0.02 -5.25 -6.72
CA LEU A 92 0.19 -6.17 -7.82
C LEU A 92 0.26 -5.45 -9.17
N LEU A 93 -0.63 -4.49 -9.43
CA LEU A 93 -0.61 -3.70 -10.67
C LEU A 93 0.67 -2.88 -10.79
N PHE A 94 1.04 -2.16 -9.72
CA PHE A 94 2.20 -1.29 -9.73
C PHE A 94 3.52 -2.04 -9.68
N PHE A 95 3.55 -3.28 -9.19
CA PHE A 95 4.71 -4.16 -9.37
C PHE A 95 5.08 -4.28 -10.86
N PHE A 96 4.12 -4.63 -11.72
CA PHE A 96 4.37 -4.72 -13.16
C PHE A 96 4.73 -3.38 -13.79
N PHE A 97 4.04 -2.29 -13.39
CA PHE A 97 4.33 -0.96 -13.92
C PHE A 97 5.72 -0.46 -13.53
N PHE A 98 6.21 -0.76 -12.33
CA PHE A 98 7.58 -0.44 -11.94
C PHE A 98 8.62 -1.33 -12.62
N CYS A 99 8.31 -2.59 -12.93
CA CYS A 99 9.17 -3.40 -13.79
C CYS A 99 9.32 -2.78 -15.19
N ILE A 100 8.22 -2.35 -15.81
CA ILE A 100 8.25 -1.64 -17.10
C ILE A 100 9.04 -0.32 -16.97
N SER A 101 8.77 0.44 -15.91
CA SER A 101 9.49 1.70 -15.62
C SER A 101 10.98 1.49 -15.45
N THR A 102 11.40 0.39 -14.81
CA THR A 102 12.81 0.01 -14.67
C THR A 102 13.45 -0.18 -16.05
N LEU A 103 12.78 -0.88 -16.97
CA LEU A 103 13.30 -1.08 -18.33
C LEU A 103 13.42 0.24 -19.09
N ILE A 104 12.43 1.14 -18.95
CA ILE A 104 12.49 2.49 -19.55
C ILE A 104 13.68 3.28 -19.00
N CYS A 105 13.88 3.30 -17.68
CA CYS A 105 15.02 3.98 -17.06
C CYS A 105 16.36 3.36 -17.47
N LEU A 106 16.43 2.03 -17.60
CA LEU A 106 17.64 1.32 -18.04
C LEU A 106 18.00 1.63 -19.50
N ILE A 107 17.02 1.69 -20.41
CA ILE A 107 17.25 2.11 -21.80
C ILE A 107 17.70 3.59 -21.85
N SER A 108 17.07 4.43 -21.04
CA SER A 108 17.42 5.87 -20.92
C SER A 108 18.82 6.05 -20.36
N MET A 109 19.23 5.22 -19.41
CA MET A 109 20.58 5.19 -18.84
C MET A 109 21.61 4.87 -19.92
N PHE A 110 21.42 3.81 -20.71
CA PHE A 110 22.33 3.49 -21.81
C PHE A 110 22.37 4.58 -22.89
N SER A 111 21.22 5.19 -23.21
CA SER A 111 21.15 6.32 -24.13
C SER A 111 21.89 7.57 -23.61
N SER A 112 22.12 7.66 -22.30
CA SER A 112 22.80 8.79 -21.65
C SER A 112 24.33 8.70 -21.70
N ILE A 113 24.92 7.61 -22.20
CA ILE A 113 26.38 7.40 -22.17
C ILE A 113 27.15 8.47 -22.96
N GLY A 114 26.54 9.06 -24.00
CA GLY A 114 27.13 10.15 -24.78
C GLY A 114 26.97 11.55 -24.18
N PHE A 115 26.36 11.67 -23.00
CA PHE A 115 25.96 12.92 -22.36
C PHE A 115 26.73 13.14 -21.04
N PRO A 116 26.51 14.26 -20.30
CA PRO A 116 27.19 14.49 -19.03
C PRO A 116 26.96 13.33 -18.05
N ILE A 117 28.00 12.96 -17.29
CA ILE A 117 27.95 11.86 -16.31
C ILE A 117 26.81 12.02 -15.29
N SER A 118 26.42 13.26 -14.97
CA SER A 118 25.28 13.54 -14.09
C SER A 118 23.97 12.97 -14.62
N LEU A 119 23.72 13.02 -15.93
CA LEU A 119 22.52 12.45 -16.55
C LEU A 119 22.51 10.92 -16.40
N PHE A 120 23.65 10.28 -16.70
CA PHE A 120 23.82 8.85 -16.55
C PHE A 120 23.58 8.40 -15.09
N LEU A 121 24.19 9.10 -14.12
CA LEU A 121 24.02 8.80 -12.70
C LEU A 121 22.57 9.00 -12.23
N SER A 122 21.89 10.05 -12.69
CA SER A 122 20.48 10.26 -12.35
C SER A 122 19.61 9.11 -12.85
N TYR A 123 19.78 8.66 -14.10
CA TYR A 123 19.04 7.49 -14.61
C TYR A 123 19.43 6.18 -13.93
N PHE A 124 20.69 6.02 -13.52
CA PHE A 124 21.12 4.88 -12.72
C PHE A 124 20.37 4.84 -11.38
N PHE A 125 20.33 5.96 -10.64
CA PHE A 125 19.56 6.05 -9.40
C PHE A 125 18.05 5.87 -9.63
N ALA A 126 17.48 6.46 -10.69
CA ALA A 126 16.08 6.25 -11.05
C ALA A 126 15.76 4.76 -11.29
N THR A 127 16.67 4.04 -11.96
CA THR A 127 16.55 2.60 -12.19
C THR A 127 16.57 1.83 -10.86
N LEU A 128 17.49 2.16 -9.95
CA LEU A 128 17.55 1.54 -8.62
C LEU A 128 16.28 1.81 -7.80
N PHE A 129 15.75 3.04 -7.81
CA PHE A 129 14.54 3.37 -7.09
C PHE A 129 13.29 2.75 -7.72
N CYS A 130 13.22 2.60 -9.05
CA CYS A 130 12.15 1.83 -9.69
C CYS A 130 12.18 0.36 -9.27
N LEU A 131 13.36 -0.26 -9.24
CA LEU A 131 13.53 -1.63 -8.75
C LEU A 131 13.14 -1.76 -7.27
N PHE A 132 13.55 -0.80 -6.45
CA PHE A 132 13.16 -0.75 -5.04
C PHE A 132 11.64 -0.65 -4.88
N CYS A 133 10.97 0.24 -5.63
CA CYS A 133 9.52 0.38 -5.59
C CYS A 133 8.81 -0.88 -6.09
N ALA A 134 9.32 -1.53 -7.15
CA ALA A 134 8.83 -2.82 -7.60
C ALA A 134 8.96 -3.89 -6.50
N ALA A 135 10.14 -4.01 -5.88
CA ALA A 135 10.39 -4.98 -4.82
C ALA A 135 9.46 -4.76 -3.62
N VAL A 136 9.26 -3.51 -3.19
CA VAL A 136 8.35 -3.17 -2.09
C VAL A 136 6.90 -3.50 -2.45
N CYS A 137 6.43 -3.15 -3.66
CA CYS A 137 5.08 -3.48 -4.12
C CYS A 137 4.88 -4.99 -4.22
N GLY A 138 5.84 -5.71 -4.81
CA GLY A 138 5.80 -7.17 -4.92
C GLY A 138 5.79 -7.85 -3.56
N TYR A 139 6.64 -7.38 -2.62
CA TYR A 139 6.68 -7.91 -1.26
C TYR A 139 5.36 -7.67 -0.51
N LEU A 140 4.77 -6.48 -0.65
CA LEU A 140 3.48 -6.16 -0.04
C LEU A 140 2.35 -7.05 -0.61
N ALA A 141 2.35 -7.28 -1.93
CA ALA A 141 1.40 -8.18 -2.56
C ALA A 141 1.54 -9.62 -2.04
N ILE A 142 2.78 -10.11 -1.85
CA ILE A 142 3.04 -11.45 -1.29
C ILE A 142 2.56 -11.55 0.17
N LEU A 143 2.83 -10.54 1.00
CA LEU A 143 2.38 -10.52 2.39
C LEU A 143 0.85 -10.57 2.49
N LEU A 144 0.15 -9.77 1.68
CA LEU A 144 -1.31 -9.76 1.64
C LEU A 144 -1.86 -11.07 1.07
N TYR A 145 -1.24 -11.63 0.05
CA TYR A 145 -1.61 -12.95 -0.47
C TYR A 145 -1.53 -14.02 0.63
N ARG A 146 -0.45 -14.03 1.43
CA ARG A 146 -0.28 -14.96 2.55
C ARG A 146 -1.28 -14.73 3.69
N ALA A 147 -1.76 -13.50 3.87
CA ALA A 147 -2.79 -13.16 4.84
C ALA A 147 -4.21 -13.49 4.37
N THR A 148 -4.38 -14.03 3.15
CA THR A 148 -5.69 -14.30 2.56
C THR A 148 -6.39 -15.47 3.26
N PRO A 149 -7.58 -15.27 3.87
CA PRO A 149 -8.32 -16.36 4.50
C PRO A 149 -8.81 -17.38 3.46
N ASN A 150 -8.54 -18.67 3.69
CA ASN A 150 -8.94 -19.78 2.82
C ASN A 150 -8.40 -19.70 1.37
N GLY A 151 -7.38 -18.88 1.11
CA GLY A 151 -6.81 -18.70 -0.24
C GLY A 151 -7.69 -17.95 -1.24
N LEU A 152 -8.88 -17.49 -0.84
CA LEU A 152 -9.78 -16.71 -1.70
C LEU A 152 -9.47 -15.22 -1.59
N LEU A 153 -8.90 -14.61 -2.62
CA LEU A 153 -8.50 -13.19 -2.61
C LEU A 153 -9.63 -12.22 -2.21
N LEU A 154 -10.88 -12.56 -2.54
CA LEU A 154 -12.05 -11.77 -2.15
C LEU A 154 -12.22 -11.69 -0.62
N ASN A 155 -11.69 -12.63 0.15
CA ASN A 155 -11.71 -12.60 1.61
C ASN A 155 -10.74 -11.57 2.20
N LEU A 156 -9.82 -11.00 1.41
CA LEU A 156 -9.05 -9.83 1.85
C LEU A 156 -9.96 -8.64 2.20
N ARG A 157 -11.20 -8.63 1.73
CA ARG A 157 -12.20 -7.65 2.14
C ARG A 157 -12.49 -7.66 3.64
N THR A 158 -12.20 -8.74 4.35
CA THR A 158 -12.44 -8.83 5.81
C THR A 158 -11.16 -8.66 6.62
N VAL A 159 -10.03 -8.39 5.97
CA VAL A 159 -8.72 -8.31 6.62
C VAL A 159 -8.41 -6.86 7.01
N ILE A 160 -8.06 -6.66 8.28
CA ILE A 160 -7.55 -5.40 8.85
C ILE A 160 -6.04 -5.53 9.04
N ILE A 161 -5.30 -4.48 8.70
CA ILE A 161 -3.84 -4.43 8.83
C ILE A 161 -3.48 -3.64 10.10
N GLU A 162 -2.95 -4.32 11.12
CA GLU A 162 -2.57 -3.67 12.39
C GLU A 162 -1.12 -3.18 12.43
N GLY A 163 -0.38 -3.40 11.33
CA GLY A 163 1.03 -3.03 11.14
C GLY A 163 1.93 -4.24 11.24
N ASP A 164 1.87 -4.98 12.35
CA ASP A 164 2.65 -6.20 12.59
C ASP A 164 1.91 -7.48 12.18
N LYS A 165 0.58 -7.45 12.30
CA LYS A 165 -0.29 -8.58 12.01
C LYS A 165 -1.53 -8.15 11.23
N THR A 166 -2.24 -9.15 10.74
CA THR A 166 -3.54 -9.02 10.12
C THR A 166 -4.61 -9.67 11.01
N SER A 167 -5.72 -8.98 11.22
CA SER A 167 -6.90 -9.55 11.90
C SER A 167 -8.06 -9.67 10.91
N THR A 168 -8.87 -10.71 11.06
CA THR A 168 -10.07 -10.90 10.24
C THR A 168 -11.29 -10.44 11.01
N ILE A 169 -12.10 -9.58 10.39
CA ILE A 169 -13.46 -9.34 10.88
C ILE A 169 -14.25 -10.61 10.67
N SER A 170 -14.55 -11.31 11.76
CA SER A 170 -15.63 -12.27 11.74
C SER A 170 -16.91 -11.45 11.60
N THR A 171 -17.54 -11.49 10.43
CA THR A 171 -18.95 -11.12 10.32
C THR A 171 -19.76 -12.24 10.96
N THR A 172 -19.53 -12.51 12.26
CA THR A 172 -20.63 -12.97 13.09
C THR A 172 -21.56 -11.78 13.04
N THR A 173 -22.54 -11.86 12.15
CA THR A 173 -23.84 -11.25 12.39
C THR A 173 -24.09 -11.47 13.87
N THR A 174 -23.91 -10.41 14.66
CA THR A 174 -24.84 -10.13 15.72
C THR A 174 -26.19 -10.14 15.00
N THR A 175 -26.78 -11.32 14.88
CA THR A 175 -28.20 -11.47 15.05
C THR A 175 -28.48 -10.64 16.29
N MET A 176 -28.89 -9.41 16.08
CA MET A 176 -29.73 -8.69 17.00
C MET A 176 -30.95 -9.59 17.13
N SER A 177 -30.88 -10.59 18.00
CA SER A 177 -32.06 -11.12 18.63
C SER A 177 -32.43 -10.02 19.61
N PRO A 178 -33.47 -9.21 19.35
CA PRO A 178 -33.92 -8.25 20.33
C PRO A 178 -34.49 -9.08 21.49
N GLY A 179 -33.85 -9.00 22.66
CA GLY A 179 -34.51 -9.41 23.91
C GLY A 179 -34.08 -10.72 24.54
N VAL A 180 -32.78 -11.04 24.60
CA VAL A 180 -32.29 -11.97 25.64
C VAL A 180 -31.32 -11.22 26.54
N TYR A 181 -31.88 -10.57 27.56
CA TYR A 181 -31.10 -10.18 28.73
C TYR A 181 -30.51 -11.46 29.35
N PRO A 182 -29.23 -11.48 29.78
CA PRO A 182 -28.75 -12.56 30.63
C PRO A 182 -29.53 -12.49 31.94
N GLN A 183 -30.59 -13.30 32.02
CA GLN A 183 -31.31 -13.56 33.25
C GLN A 183 -30.36 -14.32 34.17
N GLY A 184 -29.66 -13.56 35.02
CA GLY A 184 -28.97 -14.08 36.17
C GLY A 184 -29.98 -14.67 37.12
N THR A 185 -30.33 -15.93 36.92
CA THR A 185 -31.15 -16.68 37.88
C THR A 185 -30.20 -17.23 38.93
N ASN A 186 -30.09 -16.47 40.02
CA ASN A 186 -29.77 -17.02 41.34
C ASN A 186 -30.91 -17.95 41.80
N LEU A 187 -30.63 -18.72 42.87
CA LEU A 187 -31.47 -19.66 43.63
C LEU A 187 -31.38 -21.10 43.09
N VAL A 188 -30.90 -22.13 43.80
CA VAL A 188 -30.80 -22.40 45.26
C VAL A 188 -29.53 -23.21 45.53
#